data_AF-A0A396IAT0-F1
#
_entry.id   AF-A0A396IAT0-F1
#
_cell.length_a   1.000
_cell.length_b   1.000
_cell.length_c   1.000
_cell.angle_alpha   90.00
_cell.angle_beta   90.00
_cell.angle_gamma   90.00
#
_symmetry.space_group_name_H-M   'P 1'
#
loop_
_entity.id
_entity.type
_entity.pdbx_description
1 polymer ?
#
loop_
_entity_poly.entity_id
_entity_poly.type
_entity_poly.pdbx_seq_one_letter_code
_entity_poly.pdbx_strand_id
1 'polypeptide(L)'
;MGDRSQIHSDPQSLEESHLDMLSPILGSKSAARESILYSYKHGFSGFAVVLSQSQAKLIADFPGVVRVIPNKILTLHTTRSWDFLHVKQDIVTAVLSKAQSGRGTIIGIIDTGIWPESDSFRDDDMDNPPPQWRGICQVGESFDRSHCNRSKK
;
A
#
# COMPACT_ATOMS: atom_id res chain seq x y z
N MET A 1 18.66 -12.17 29.22
CA MET A 1 17.50 -11.25 29.26
C MET A 1 17.97 -9.89 28.79
N GLY A 2 17.86 -9.62 27.49
CA GLY A 2 18.15 -8.31 26.90
C GLY A 2 16.87 -7.84 26.21
N ASP A 3 16.32 -6.73 26.69
CA ASP A 3 15.07 -6.16 26.23
C ASP A 3 15.24 -5.67 24.78
N ARG A 4 14.60 -6.39 23.86
CA ARG A 4 14.64 -6.16 22.41
C ARG A 4 13.34 -5.52 21.91
N SER A 5 12.52 -4.97 22.81
CA SER A 5 11.11 -4.68 22.54
C SER A 5 10.70 -3.21 22.52
N GLN A 6 11.60 -2.25 22.77
CA GLN A 6 11.20 -0.84 22.93
C GLN A 6 11.63 0.15 21.84
N ILE A 7 12.31 -0.28 20.76
CA ILE A 7 12.82 0.66 19.73
C ILE A 7 11.83 0.88 18.56
N HIS A 8 10.71 0.15 18.47
CA HIS A 8 9.88 0.12 17.26
C HIS A 8 8.45 0.65 17.37
N SER A 9 8.09 1.34 18.47
CA SER A 9 6.69 1.70 18.75
C SER A 9 6.31 3.15 18.48
N ASP A 10 7.27 4.07 18.25
CA ASP A 10 6.96 5.47 17.97
C ASP A 10 7.28 5.84 16.50
N PRO A 11 6.27 6.21 15.69
CA PRO A 11 6.46 6.71 14.33
C PRO A 11 7.46 7.85 14.20
N GLN A 12 7.51 8.77 15.18
CA GLN A 12 8.44 9.90 15.13
C GLN A 12 9.88 9.43 15.31
N SER A 13 10.11 8.50 16.25
CA SER A 13 11.43 7.88 16.44
C SER A 13 11.93 7.11 15.21
N LEU A 14 11.03 6.54 14.41
CA LEU A 14 11.38 5.81 13.18
C LEU A 14 11.83 6.77 12.07
N GLU A 15 11.13 7.89 11.90
CA GLU A 15 11.52 8.91 10.92
C GLU A 15 12.88 9.53 11.28
N GLU A 16 13.13 9.81 12.56
CA GLU A 16 14.44 10.26 13.02
C GLU A 16 15.53 9.21 12.76
N SER A 17 15.25 7.93 13.00
CA SER A 17 16.18 6.84 12.70
C SER A 17 16.53 6.76 11.21
N HIS A 18 15.56 6.99 10.31
CA HIS A 18 15.81 7.03 8.87
C HIS A 18 16.74 8.19 8.48
N LEU A 19 16.54 9.36 9.09
CA LEU A 19 17.40 10.53 8.87
C LEU A 19 18.82 10.28 9.38
N ASP A 20 18.95 9.67 10.56
CA ASP A 20 20.24 9.34 11.16
C ASP A 20 21.03 8.35 10.31
N MET A 21 20.35 7.38 9.68
CA MET A 21 20.95 6.42 8.77
C MET A 21 21.48 7.08 7.49
N LEU A 22 20.77 8.07 6.95
CA LEU A 22 21.13 8.73 5.69
C LEU A 22 22.15 9.88 5.84
N SER A 23 22.21 10.49 7.02
CA SER A 23 23.05 11.66 7.28
C SER A 23 24.54 11.45 6.97
N PRO A 24 25.19 10.32 7.30
CA PRO A 24 26.60 10.08 6.97
C PRO A 24 26.87 10.00 5.47
N ILE A 25 25.87 9.61 4.68
CA ILE A 25 26.00 9.40 3.22
C ILE A 25 25.70 10.70 2.46
N LEU A 26 24.78 11.52 2.99
CA LEU A 26 24.33 12.77 2.38
C LEU A 26 24.99 14.01 2.98
N GLY A 27 25.77 13.86 4.05
CA GLY A 27 26.55 14.91 4.70
C GLY A 27 25.81 15.67 5.81
N SER A 28 24.47 15.62 5.87
CA SER A 28 23.70 16.24 6.95
C SER A 28 22.28 15.66 7.10
N LYS A 29 21.64 15.90 8.25
CA LYS A 29 20.22 15.58 8.46
C LYS A 29 19.29 16.40 7.55
N SER A 30 19.66 17.63 7.22
CA SER A 30 18.85 18.47 6.32
C SER A 30 18.84 17.89 4.90
N ALA A 31 20.01 17.51 4.37
CA ALA A 31 20.13 16.87 3.07
C ALA A 31 19.39 15.51 3.04
N ALA A 32 19.48 14.74 4.14
CA ALA A 32 18.69 13.53 4.29
C ALA A 32 17.18 13.80 4.19
N ARG A 33 16.68 14.79 4.93
CA ARG A 33 15.25 15.14 4.92
C ARG A 33 14.76 15.59 3.55
N GLU A 34 15.56 16.35 2.82
CA GLU A 34 15.23 16.81 1.45
C GLU A 34 15.22 15.67 0.42
N SER A 35 16.01 14.63 0.64
CA SER A 35 16.13 13.49 -0.29
C SER A 35 15.05 12.42 -0.10
N ILE A 36 14.44 12.33 1.10
CA ILE A 36 13.41 11.33 1.40
C ILE A 36 12.10 11.75 0.73
N LEU A 37 11.56 10.85 -0.09
CA LEU A 37 10.23 10.98 -0.69
C LEU A 37 9.14 10.43 0.24
N TYR A 38 9.46 9.36 0.98
CA TYR A 38 8.52 8.71 1.87
C TYR A 38 9.22 7.87 2.94
N SER A 39 8.68 7.86 4.16
CA SER A 39 9.11 6.97 5.25
C SER A 39 8.02 5.94 5.55
N TYR A 40 8.34 4.66 5.33
CA TYR A 40 7.47 3.54 5.64
C TYR A 40 7.59 3.18 7.12
N LYS A 41 6.47 3.27 7.82
CA LYS A 41 6.33 3.00 9.27
C LYS A 41 5.40 1.83 9.60
N HIS A 42 4.70 1.30 8.59
CA HIS A 42 3.72 0.23 8.74
C HIS A 42 4.06 -0.92 7.79
N GLY A 43 3.89 -2.17 8.24
CA GLY A 43 4.26 -3.37 7.49
C GLY A 43 5.75 -3.67 7.49
N PHE A 44 6.60 -2.67 7.25
CA PHE A 44 8.05 -2.74 7.38
C PHE A 44 8.63 -1.35 7.72
N SER A 45 9.84 -1.32 8.29
CA SER A 45 10.62 -0.10 8.47
C SER A 45 11.50 0.13 7.25
N GLY A 46 11.36 1.28 6.59
CA GLY A 46 12.19 1.65 5.45
C GLY A 46 11.81 3.02 4.89
N PHE A 47 12.49 3.46 3.83
CA PHE A 47 12.26 4.76 3.21
C PHE A 47 12.47 4.70 1.69
N ALA A 48 11.77 5.56 0.97
CA ALA A 48 12.02 5.86 -0.44
C ALA A 48 12.81 7.17 -0.51
N VAL A 49 13.97 7.16 -1.16
CA VAL A 49 14.93 8.26 -1.17
C VAL A 49 15.54 8.44 -2.56
N VAL A 50 15.80 9.69 -2.94
CA VAL A 50 16.53 10.02 -4.18
C VAL A 50 18.03 10.02 -3.88
N LEU A 51 18.76 9.10 -4.49
CA LEU A 51 20.21 8.95 -4.31
C LEU A 51 20.90 8.81 -5.66
N SER A 52 22.17 9.23 -5.73
CA SER A 52 23.06 8.85 -6.82
C SER A 52 23.41 7.36 -6.73
N GLN A 53 23.91 6.79 -7.84
CA GLN A 53 24.26 5.37 -7.86
C GLN A 53 25.41 5.01 -6.90
N SER A 54 26.35 5.94 -6.63
CA SER A 54 27.40 5.73 -5.64
C SER A 54 26.85 5.78 -4.22
N GLN A 55 25.97 6.72 -3.90
CA GLN A 55 25.28 6.79 -2.60
C GLN A 55 24.40 5.56 -2.35
N ALA A 56 23.71 5.06 -3.38
CA ALA A 56 22.90 3.85 -3.30
C ALA A 56 23.74 2.58 -2.98
N LYS A 57 25.01 2.53 -3.41
CA LYS A 57 25.92 1.45 -3.04
C LYS A 57 26.37 1.58 -1.59
N LEU A 58 26.69 2.80 -1.14
CA LEU A 58 27.09 3.05 0.25
C LEU A 58 25.98 2.69 1.24
N ILE A 59 24.72 3.04 0.95
CA ILE A 59 23.59 2.70 1.83
C ILE A 59 23.30 1.20 1.83
N ALA A 60 23.59 0.48 0.73
CA ALA A 60 23.36 -0.96 0.66
C ALA A 60 24.22 -1.76 1.65
N ASP A 61 25.41 -1.26 1.97
CA ASP A 61 26.34 -1.87 2.93
C ASP A 61 26.17 -1.30 4.36
N PHE A 62 25.23 -0.37 4.57
CA PHE A 62 25.05 0.29 5.86
C PHE A 62 24.42 -0.65 6.90
N PRO A 63 24.94 -0.71 8.14
CA PRO A 63 24.38 -1.56 9.19
C PRO A 63 22.88 -1.30 9.42
N GLY A 64 22.06 -2.36 9.31
CA GLY A 64 20.61 -2.29 9.47
C GLY A 64 19.84 -2.15 8.15
N VAL A 65 20.51 -1.89 7.03
CA VAL A 65 19.89 -1.93 5.70
C VAL A 65 19.85 -3.38 5.22
N VAL A 66 18.65 -3.93 5.09
CA VAL A 66 18.45 -5.31 4.62
C VAL A 66 18.56 -5.39 3.10
N ARG A 67 18.04 -4.38 2.38
CA ARG A 67 18.00 -4.37 0.91
C ARG A 67 17.78 -2.97 0.36
N VAL A 68 18.43 -2.67 -0.75
CA VAL A 68 18.17 -1.49 -1.59
C VAL A 68 17.59 -1.96 -2.92
N ILE A 69 16.45 -1.41 -3.31
CA ILE A 69 15.76 -1.76 -4.55
C ILE A 69 15.57 -0.48 -5.36
N PRO A 70 16.03 -0.42 -6.63
CA PRO A 70 15.76 0.71 -7.50
C PRO A 70 14.26 0.90 -7.70
N ASN A 71 13.77 2.13 -7.52
CA ASN A 71 12.38 2.47 -7.82
C ASN A 71 12.12 2.30 -9.33
N LYS A 72 10.97 1.74 -9.70
CA LYS A 72 10.59 1.50 -11.10
C LYS A 72 9.16 1.97 -11.33
N ILE A 73 8.94 2.61 -12.47
CA ILE A 73 7.59 2.87 -12.96
C ILE A 73 7.07 1.56 -13.56
N LEU A 74 5.89 1.14 -13.11
CA LEU A 74 5.20 -0.02 -13.64
C LEU A 74 4.11 0.44 -14.62
N THR A 75 3.94 -0.33 -15.69
CA THR A 75 2.86 -0.13 -16.66
C THR A 75 1.68 -1.03 -16.31
N LEU A 76 0.46 -0.54 -16.51
CA LEU A 76 -0.75 -1.36 -16.33
C LEU A 76 -0.75 -2.53 -17.31
N HIS A 77 -0.97 -3.72 -16.78
CA HIS A 77 -1.13 -4.95 -17.55
C HIS A 77 -2.57 -5.43 -17.46
N THR A 78 -3.53 -4.67 -17.98
CA THR A 78 -4.95 -5.06 -17.95
C THR A 78 -5.39 -5.61 -19.31
N THR A 79 -5.34 -6.93 -19.47
CA THR A 79 -6.06 -7.61 -20.56
C THR A 79 -7.05 -8.62 -19.96
N ARG A 80 -8.33 -8.46 -20.34
CA ARG A 80 -9.47 -9.40 -20.21
C ARG A 80 -9.28 -10.59 -19.23
N SER A 81 -9.30 -10.31 -17.93
CA SER A 81 -9.06 -11.32 -16.88
C SER A 81 -10.14 -12.41 -16.82
N TRP A 82 -11.39 -12.12 -17.17
CA TRP A 82 -12.50 -13.08 -17.07
C TRP A 82 -12.40 -14.22 -18.09
N ASP A 83 -12.05 -13.90 -19.34
CA ASP A 83 -11.80 -14.88 -20.40
C ASP A 83 -10.58 -15.75 -20.06
N PHE A 84 -9.51 -15.13 -19.52
CA PHE A 84 -8.29 -15.81 -19.09
C PHE A 84 -8.56 -16.83 -17.97
N LEU A 85 -9.39 -16.46 -16.99
CA LEU A 85 -9.74 -17.32 -15.85
C LEU A 85 -10.78 -18.39 -16.20
N HIS A 86 -11.25 -18.46 -17.46
CA HIS A 86 -12.31 -19.37 -17.90
C HIS A 86 -13.56 -19.32 -17.01
N VAL A 87 -13.83 -18.17 -16.38
CA VAL A 87 -15.01 -17.98 -15.54
C VAL A 87 -16.19 -17.76 -16.48
N LYS A 88 -16.73 -18.86 -17.01
CA LYS A 88 -17.99 -18.84 -17.76
C LYS A 88 -19.14 -18.63 -16.79
N GLN A 89 -20.17 -17.90 -17.23
CA GLN A 89 -21.40 -17.69 -16.47
C GLN A 89 -22.06 -19.01 -16.01
N ASP A 90 -21.74 -20.15 -16.63
CA ASP A 90 -22.27 -21.48 -16.25
C ASP A 90 -21.49 -22.17 -15.12
N ILE A 91 -20.26 -21.74 -14.79
CA ILE A 91 -19.43 -22.27 -13.67
C ILE A 91 -19.82 -21.61 -12.33
N VAL A 92 -20.72 -20.62 -12.39
CA VAL A 92 -21.19 -19.75 -11.30
C VAL A 92 -21.81 -20.51 -10.11
N THR A 93 -22.16 -21.78 -10.23
CA THR A 93 -22.93 -22.47 -9.17
C THR A 93 -22.09 -23.13 -8.09
N ALA A 94 -20.87 -23.61 -8.34
CA ALA A 94 -20.14 -24.41 -7.34
C ALA A 94 -19.11 -23.61 -6.52
N VAL A 95 -18.32 -22.75 -7.17
CA VAL A 95 -17.27 -21.98 -6.46
C VAL A 95 -17.86 -20.77 -5.75
N LEU A 96 -18.73 -20.01 -6.43
CA LEU A 96 -19.34 -18.83 -5.84
C LEU A 96 -20.29 -19.21 -4.70
N SER A 97 -21.08 -20.28 -4.82
CA SER A 97 -21.92 -20.73 -3.69
C SER A 97 -21.09 -21.16 -2.48
N LYS A 98 -20.01 -21.94 -2.69
CA LYS A 98 -19.09 -22.35 -1.62
C LYS A 98 -18.38 -21.17 -0.97
N ALA A 99 -18.00 -20.17 -1.76
CA ALA A 99 -17.36 -18.94 -1.28
C ALA A 99 -18.37 -17.89 -0.79
N GLN A 100 -19.68 -18.20 -0.76
CA GLN A 100 -20.75 -17.26 -0.44
C GLN A 100 -20.65 -15.95 -1.24
N SER A 101 -20.28 -16.06 -2.51
CA SER A 101 -20.03 -14.94 -3.43
C SER A 101 -19.03 -13.90 -2.89
N GLY A 102 -18.09 -14.32 -2.04
CA GLY A 102 -17.08 -13.44 -1.44
C GLY A 102 -17.59 -12.60 -0.26
N ARG A 103 -18.79 -12.89 0.27
CA ARG A 103 -19.37 -12.17 1.41
C ARG A 103 -18.39 -12.11 2.59
N GLY A 104 -18.20 -10.91 3.14
CA GLY A 104 -17.27 -10.66 4.24
C GLY A 104 -15.78 -10.61 3.85
N THR A 105 -15.45 -10.80 2.57
CA THR A 105 -14.08 -10.66 2.04
C THR A 105 -13.87 -9.25 1.51
N ILE A 106 -12.67 -8.70 1.72
CA ILE A 106 -12.27 -7.38 1.21
C ILE A 106 -11.10 -7.57 0.26
N ILE A 107 -11.24 -7.05 -0.96
CA ILE A 107 -10.21 -7.11 -2.00
C ILE A 107 -9.64 -5.70 -2.16
N GLY A 108 -8.36 -5.53 -1.85
CA GLY A 108 -7.64 -4.28 -2.10
C GLY A 108 -7.14 -4.24 -3.54
N ILE A 109 -7.45 -3.16 -4.25
CA ILE A 109 -7.02 -2.94 -5.64
C ILE A 109 -6.04 -1.76 -5.65
N ILE A 110 -4.86 -1.97 -6.23
CA ILE A 110 -3.86 -0.91 -6.46
C ILE A 110 -3.94 -0.58 -7.95
N ASP A 111 -4.64 0.50 -8.29
CA ASP A 111 -4.87 0.95 -9.67
C ASP A 111 -4.74 2.48 -9.73
N THR A 112 -5.09 3.04 -10.88
CA THR A 112 -5.13 4.46 -11.22
C THR A 112 -6.33 5.21 -10.65
N GLY A 113 -7.28 4.50 -10.06
CA GLY A 113 -8.44 5.09 -9.39
C GLY A 113 -9.70 4.25 -9.60
N ILE A 114 -10.84 4.89 -9.39
CA ILE A 114 -12.17 4.31 -9.53
C ILE A 114 -13.12 5.35 -10.13
N TRP A 115 -14.13 4.89 -10.86
CA TRP A 115 -15.27 5.71 -11.28
C TRP A 115 -16.46 5.40 -10.36
N PRO A 116 -16.61 6.13 -9.23
CA PRO A 116 -17.48 5.71 -8.14
C PRO A 116 -18.98 5.71 -8.48
N GLU A 117 -19.38 6.40 -9.53
CA GLU A 117 -20.77 6.53 -10.01
C GLU A 117 -21.18 5.38 -10.93
N SER A 118 -20.25 4.49 -11.31
CA SER A 118 -20.56 3.36 -12.19
C SER A 118 -21.53 2.39 -11.49
N ASP A 119 -22.51 1.89 -12.26
CA ASP A 119 -23.47 0.88 -11.79
C ASP A 119 -22.80 -0.38 -11.22
N SER A 120 -21.56 -0.68 -11.64
CA SER A 120 -20.78 -1.81 -11.12
C SER A 120 -20.45 -1.70 -9.62
N PHE A 121 -20.58 -0.51 -9.04
CA PHE A 121 -20.31 -0.23 -7.63
C PHE A 121 -21.55 0.11 -6.80
N ARG A 122 -22.75 -0.14 -7.33
CA ARG A 122 -23.99 -0.09 -6.52
C ARG A 122 -23.95 -1.17 -5.44
N ASP A 123 -24.55 -0.87 -4.30
CA ASP A 123 -24.47 -1.69 -3.10
C ASP A 123 -25.84 -2.05 -2.52
N ASP A 124 -26.89 -2.05 -3.37
CA ASP A 124 -28.28 -2.31 -2.97
C ASP A 124 -28.44 -3.64 -2.23
N ASP A 125 -27.76 -4.69 -2.70
CA ASP A 125 -27.80 -6.05 -2.15
C ASP A 125 -26.56 -6.43 -1.31
N MET A 126 -25.76 -5.43 -0.88
CA MET A 126 -24.54 -5.65 -0.10
C MET A 126 -24.77 -5.44 1.39
N ASP A 127 -24.18 -6.31 2.21
CA ASP A 127 -24.17 -6.09 3.66
C ASP A 127 -23.19 -5.00 4.06
N ASN A 128 -23.27 -4.65 5.35
CA ASN A 128 -22.26 -3.81 5.94
C ASN A 128 -20.87 -4.48 5.89
N PRO A 129 -19.80 -3.71 5.66
CA PRO A 129 -18.44 -4.20 5.73
C PRO A 129 -18.15 -4.91 7.07
N PRO A 130 -17.23 -5.89 7.10
CA PRO A 130 -16.84 -6.57 8.33
C PRO A 130 -16.47 -5.58 9.45
N PRO A 131 -16.86 -5.82 10.71
CA PRO A 131 -16.67 -4.87 11.82
C PRO A 131 -15.20 -4.56 12.12
N GLN A 132 -14.29 -5.46 11.76
CA GLN A 132 -12.85 -5.27 11.87
C GLN A 132 -12.26 -4.36 10.77
N TRP A 133 -13.02 -4.04 9.73
CA TRP A 133 -12.55 -3.19 8.65
C TRP A 133 -12.35 -1.75 9.11
N ARG A 134 -11.16 -1.20 8.83
CA ARG A 134 -10.75 0.15 9.24
C ARG A 134 -10.46 1.08 8.06
N GLY A 135 -10.83 0.69 6.84
CA GLY A 135 -10.65 1.53 5.65
C GLY A 135 -11.44 2.83 5.77
N ILE A 136 -10.84 3.92 5.28
CA ILE A 136 -11.42 5.26 5.30
C ILE A 136 -11.77 5.70 3.89
N CYS A 137 -12.82 6.52 3.77
CA CYS A 137 -13.10 7.25 2.54
C CYS A 137 -12.24 8.50 2.49
N GLN A 138 -11.10 8.41 1.82
CA GLN A 138 -10.16 9.53 1.71
C GLN A 138 -10.68 10.55 0.68
N VAL A 139 -10.89 11.78 1.14
CA VAL A 139 -11.32 12.89 0.28
C VAL A 139 -10.14 13.36 -0.57
N GLY A 140 -10.40 13.69 -1.83
CA GLY A 140 -9.40 14.15 -2.79
C GLY A 140 -10.01 15.05 -3.86
N GLU A 141 -9.26 15.28 -4.93
CA GLU A 141 -9.73 16.04 -6.08
C GLU A 141 -10.91 15.31 -6.74
N SER A 142 -12.04 16.00 -6.89
CA SER A 142 -13.28 15.44 -7.46
C SER A 142 -13.78 14.14 -6.81
N PHE A 143 -13.39 13.87 -5.56
CA PHE A 143 -13.82 12.69 -4.81
C PHE A 143 -14.11 13.08 -3.36
N ASP A 144 -15.38 13.01 -2.98
CA ASP A 144 -15.85 13.31 -1.62
C ASP A 144 -16.37 12.07 -0.88
N ARG A 145 -16.79 12.26 0.38
CA ARG A 145 -17.24 11.16 1.24
C ARG A 145 -18.50 10.44 0.73
N SER A 146 -19.31 11.08 -0.10
CA SER A 146 -20.53 10.50 -0.65
C SER A 146 -20.26 9.46 -1.75
N HIS A 147 -19.05 9.47 -2.32
CA HIS A 147 -18.64 8.50 -3.32
C HIS A 147 -18.36 7.11 -2.70
N CYS A 148 -18.17 7.00 -1.39
CA CYS A 148 -17.99 5.72 -0.71
C CYS A 148 -19.31 5.16 -0.18
N ASN A 149 -19.48 3.84 -0.26
CA ASN A 149 -20.68 3.14 0.21
C ASN A 149 -20.29 1.81 0.91
N ARG A 150 -21.12 0.76 0.86
CA ARG A 150 -20.78 -0.56 1.43
C ARG A 150 -19.87 -1.39 0.53
N SER A 151 -19.86 -1.15 -0.78
CA SER A 151 -19.01 -1.87 -1.74
C SER A 151 -17.63 -1.22 -1.92
N LYS A 152 -17.52 0.09 -1.71
CA LYS A 152 -16.26 0.84 -1.86
C LYS A 152 -15.99 1.82 -0.72
N LYS A 153 -14.72 1.95 -0.37
CA LYS A 153 -14.16 2.94 0.55
C LYS A 153 -13.06 3.71 -0.16
#